data_AF-A0A2E6A590-F1
#
_entry.id   AF-A0A2E6A590-F1
#
_cell.length_a   1.000
_cell.length_b   1.000
_cell.length_c   1.000
_cell.angle_alpha   90.00
_cell.angle_beta   90.00
_cell.angle_gamma   90.00
#
_symmetry.space_group_name_H-M   'P 1'
#
loop_
_entity.id
_entity.type
_entity.pdbx_description
1 polymer ?
#
loop_
_entity_poly.entity_id
_entity_poly.type
_entity_poly.pdbx_seq_one_letter_code
_entity_poly.pdbx_strand_id
1 'polypeptide(L)'
;MPADLVRAFDSDYGAGSQSGNQAYSLGLPGADSMARLRPLLERLVASLRTGAFRPNRVGGGVFFAIGNGIDFGWHQDHESFFVNQTHRHYLNVYLPVRKPDPARSNLSVVPADNFAAAAPELWAKLEGRGAATVREEGTRRFISDDWRGGEIGALDFALDEIAETPELAAGDALLLRGDLFHRTQDASTDRVALSVRVSGDTHTVTRSHFKTSCEVKDWFLTQNAPMYEAIDSVFRDADELPLRDLLERAFALRTAAATESA
;
A
#
# COMPACT_ATOMS: atom_id res chain seq x y z
N MET A 1 9.95 -7.97 -15.12
CA MET A 1 9.54 -9.33 -14.71
C MET A 1 9.57 -10.25 -15.92
N PRO A 2 10.03 -11.51 -15.81
CA PRO A 2 10.01 -12.46 -16.94
C PRO A 2 8.59 -12.68 -17.50
N ALA A 3 8.46 -12.78 -18.83
CA ALA A 3 7.17 -12.83 -19.51
C ALA A 3 6.32 -14.07 -19.15
N ASP A 4 6.96 -15.19 -18.84
CA ASP A 4 6.29 -16.40 -18.34
C ASP A 4 5.72 -16.22 -16.94
N LEU A 5 6.38 -15.44 -16.08
CA LEU A 5 5.88 -15.10 -14.76
C LEU A 5 4.74 -14.07 -14.83
N VAL A 6 4.79 -13.12 -15.78
CA VAL A 6 3.66 -12.22 -16.09
C VAL A 6 2.40 -13.02 -16.43
N ARG A 7 2.50 -13.99 -17.35
CA ARG A 7 1.38 -14.86 -17.72
C ARG A 7 0.85 -15.71 -16.55
N ALA A 8 1.74 -16.18 -15.68
CA ALA A 8 1.34 -16.94 -14.49
C ALA A 8 0.48 -16.09 -13.55
N PHE A 9 0.88 -14.85 -13.26
CA PHE A 9 0.07 -13.95 -12.42
C PHE A 9 -1.24 -13.52 -13.09
N ASP A 10 -1.26 -13.30 -14.40
CA ASP A 10 -2.51 -13.03 -15.12
C ASP A 10 -3.49 -14.22 -15.03
N SER A 11 -2.97 -15.45 -15.09
CA SER A 11 -3.75 -16.67 -14.85
C SER A 11 -4.22 -16.80 -13.40
N ASP A 12 -3.37 -16.47 -12.41
CA ASP A 12 -3.74 -16.49 -11.00
C ASP A 12 -4.93 -15.54 -10.73
N TYR A 13 -4.88 -14.34 -11.32
CA TYR A 13 -6.00 -13.40 -11.25
C TYR A 13 -7.26 -13.98 -11.89
N GLY A 14 -7.14 -14.59 -13.07
CA GLY A 14 -8.27 -15.25 -13.76
C GLY A 14 -8.88 -16.42 -13.00
N ALA A 15 -8.10 -17.10 -12.14
CA ALA A 15 -8.60 -18.17 -11.28
C ALA A 15 -9.45 -17.65 -10.09
N GLY A 16 -9.43 -16.35 -9.81
CA GLY A 16 -10.42 -15.69 -8.96
C GLY A 16 -10.26 -15.88 -7.45
N SER A 17 -9.07 -16.24 -6.96
CA SER A 17 -8.81 -16.26 -5.51
C SER A 17 -8.96 -14.85 -4.93
N GLN A 18 -9.84 -14.68 -3.94
CA GLN A 18 -10.11 -13.38 -3.31
C GLN A 18 -9.42 -13.27 -1.96
N SER A 19 -9.04 -12.05 -1.59
CA SER A 19 -8.60 -11.73 -0.24
C SER A 19 -9.81 -11.71 0.71
N GLY A 20 -9.63 -12.12 1.97
CA GLY A 20 -10.66 -11.96 2.99
C GLY A 20 -10.86 -10.51 3.46
N ASN A 21 -10.07 -9.57 2.94
CA ASN A 21 -10.21 -8.14 3.21
C ASN A 21 -11.37 -7.60 2.38
N GLN A 22 -12.41 -7.08 3.05
CA GLN A 22 -13.60 -6.54 2.40
C GLN A 22 -13.47 -5.04 2.12
N ALA A 23 -12.38 -4.38 2.55
CA ALA A 23 -12.16 -2.96 2.27
C ALA A 23 -11.99 -2.73 0.77
N TYR A 24 -11.46 -3.74 0.09
CA TYR A 24 -11.20 -3.75 -1.32
C TYR A 24 -11.48 -5.13 -1.90
N SER A 25 -12.12 -5.20 -3.07
CA SER A 25 -12.24 -6.43 -3.85
C SER A 25 -10.88 -6.80 -4.46
N LEU A 26 -9.97 -7.35 -3.65
CA LEU A 26 -8.60 -7.70 -4.04
C LEU A 26 -8.47 -9.18 -4.36
N GLY A 27 -7.88 -9.47 -5.53
CA GLY A 27 -7.44 -10.82 -5.85
C GLY A 27 -6.16 -11.18 -5.10
N LEU A 28 -5.97 -12.46 -4.79
CA LEU A 28 -4.72 -12.98 -4.24
C LEU A 28 -3.90 -13.68 -5.33
N PRO A 29 -2.58 -13.47 -5.37
CA PRO A 29 -1.70 -14.22 -6.25
C PRO A 29 -1.52 -15.67 -5.77
N GLY A 30 -1.22 -16.57 -6.70
CA GLY A 30 -0.90 -17.96 -6.40
C GLY A 30 0.42 -18.09 -5.63
N ALA A 31 0.48 -19.05 -4.70
CA ALA A 31 1.66 -19.28 -3.87
C ALA A 31 2.91 -19.60 -4.72
N ASP A 32 2.75 -20.41 -5.77
CA ASP A 32 3.85 -20.79 -6.68
C ASP A 32 4.39 -19.59 -7.46
N SER A 33 3.51 -18.75 -8.01
CA SER A 33 3.91 -17.52 -8.70
C SER A 33 4.63 -16.56 -7.75
N MET A 34 4.14 -16.41 -6.51
CA MET A 34 4.82 -15.60 -5.49
C MET A 34 6.18 -16.19 -5.09
N ALA A 35 6.31 -17.51 -4.98
CA ALA A 35 7.59 -18.17 -4.69
C ALA A 35 8.63 -17.92 -5.80
N ARG A 36 8.20 -17.88 -7.06
CA ARG A 36 9.06 -17.55 -8.21
C ARG A 36 9.44 -16.06 -8.26
N LEU A 37 8.54 -15.17 -7.86
CA LEU A 37 8.77 -13.72 -7.83
C LEU A 37 9.69 -13.31 -6.67
N ARG A 38 9.58 -13.96 -5.51
CA ARG A 38 10.26 -13.58 -4.26
C ARG A 38 11.77 -13.38 -4.41
N PRO A 39 12.56 -14.29 -5.02
CA PRO A 39 14.00 -14.07 -5.20
C PRO A 39 14.34 -12.86 -6.07
N LEU A 40 13.47 -12.47 -7.01
CA LEU A 40 13.66 -11.27 -7.82
C LEU A 40 13.46 -10.02 -6.97
N LEU A 41 12.40 -10.00 -6.16
CA LEU A 41 12.10 -8.92 -5.23
C LEU A 41 13.17 -8.76 -4.17
N GLU A 42 13.67 -9.86 -3.60
CA GLU A 42 14.74 -9.81 -2.60
C GLU A 42 16.03 -9.20 -3.15
N ARG A 43 16.40 -9.54 -4.40
CA ARG A 43 17.55 -8.91 -5.06
C ARG A 43 17.33 -7.42 -5.32
N LEU A 44 16.14 -7.06 -5.81
CA LEU A 44 15.77 -5.66 -6.02
C LEU A 44 15.79 -4.86 -4.71
N VAL A 45 15.15 -5.38 -3.66
CA VAL A 45 15.11 -4.74 -2.34
C VAL A 45 16.51 -4.58 -1.79
N ALA A 46 17.37 -5.61 -1.92
CA ALA A 46 18.76 -5.52 -1.50
C ALA A 46 19.53 -4.41 -2.25
N SER A 47 19.31 -4.22 -3.55
CA SER A 47 20.00 -3.19 -4.33
C SER A 47 19.53 -1.76 -4.03
N LEU A 48 18.35 -1.59 -3.43
CA LEU A 48 17.80 -0.29 -3.05
C LEU A 48 18.25 0.18 -1.66
N ARG A 49 18.87 -0.69 -0.86
CA ARG A 49 19.25 -0.37 0.52
C ARG A 49 20.37 0.66 0.55
N THR A 50 20.16 1.72 1.31
CA THR A 50 21.14 2.76 1.58
C THR A 50 21.24 3.03 3.08
N GLY A 51 22.08 3.99 3.47
CA GLY A 51 22.13 4.48 4.84
C GLY A 51 20.78 5.01 5.33
N ALA A 52 20.03 5.69 4.45
CA ALA A 52 18.78 6.40 4.76
C ALA A 52 17.50 5.61 4.41
N PHE A 53 17.59 4.55 3.61
CA PHE A 53 16.44 3.75 3.18
C PHE A 53 16.74 2.25 3.32
N ARG A 54 15.97 1.54 4.16
CA ARG A 54 16.28 0.16 4.55
C ARG A 54 15.05 -0.77 4.53
N PRO A 55 14.34 -0.92 3.40
CA PRO A 55 13.39 -2.01 3.26
C PRO A 55 14.12 -3.35 3.37
N ASN A 56 13.54 -4.32 4.06
CA ASN A 56 14.21 -5.61 4.32
C ASN A 56 13.28 -6.82 4.35
N ARG A 57 11.96 -6.64 4.45
CA ARG A 57 10.97 -7.71 4.52
C ARG A 57 10.03 -7.65 3.33
N VAL A 58 10.11 -8.63 2.44
CA VAL A 58 9.16 -8.80 1.33
C VAL A 58 7.90 -9.49 1.86
N GLY A 59 6.78 -8.77 1.87
CA GLY A 59 5.48 -9.24 2.30
C GLY A 59 4.73 -10.07 1.25
N GLY A 60 3.40 -10.08 1.38
CA GLY A 60 2.50 -10.65 0.39
C GLY A 60 2.21 -9.70 -0.77
N GLY A 61 1.54 -10.24 -1.79
CA GLY A 61 1.04 -9.47 -2.93
C GLY A 61 -0.49 -9.50 -2.98
N VAL A 62 -1.08 -8.46 -3.56
CA VAL A 62 -2.52 -8.38 -3.86
C VAL A 62 -2.72 -7.80 -5.26
N PHE A 63 -3.77 -8.25 -5.95
CA PHE A 63 -4.14 -7.72 -7.25
C PHE A 63 -5.07 -6.51 -7.12
N PHE A 64 -4.71 -5.43 -7.83
CA PHE A 64 -5.55 -4.27 -8.05
C PHE A 64 -6.01 -4.26 -9.52
N ALA A 65 -7.31 -4.34 -9.73
CA ALA A 65 -7.93 -4.38 -11.05
C ALA A 65 -8.96 -3.27 -11.23
N ILE A 66 -8.96 -2.62 -12.40
CA ILE A 66 -9.96 -1.59 -12.73
C ILE A 66 -11.38 -2.17 -12.67
N GLY A 67 -11.56 -3.39 -13.19
CA GLY A 67 -12.85 -4.09 -13.20
C GLY A 67 -13.45 -4.37 -11.82
N ASN A 68 -12.68 -4.19 -10.74
CA ASN A 68 -13.13 -4.37 -9.36
C ASN A 68 -13.63 -3.05 -8.73
N GLY A 69 -13.82 -1.99 -9.53
CA GLY A 69 -14.34 -0.70 -9.06
C GLY A 69 -13.33 0.10 -8.23
N ILE A 70 -12.04 -0.21 -8.37
CA ILE A 70 -10.96 0.47 -7.65
C ILE A 70 -10.70 1.83 -8.30
N ASP A 71 -11.40 2.85 -7.80
CA ASP A 71 -11.26 4.25 -8.19
C ASP A 71 -11.07 5.12 -6.94
N PHE A 72 -9.81 5.34 -6.56
CA PHE A 72 -9.45 6.22 -5.45
C PHE A 72 -8.95 7.54 -6.00
N GLY A 73 -9.41 8.64 -5.39
CA GLY A 73 -8.77 9.94 -5.53
C GLY A 73 -7.32 9.91 -5.03
N TRP A 74 -6.67 11.06 -5.04
CA TRP A 74 -5.31 11.20 -4.52
C TRP A 74 -5.21 10.77 -3.06
N HIS A 75 -4.44 9.72 -2.78
CA HIS A 75 -4.26 9.18 -1.44
C HIS A 75 -2.82 8.67 -1.22
N GLN A 76 -2.45 8.55 0.05
CA GLN A 76 -1.31 7.76 0.54
C GLN A 76 -1.82 6.37 0.95
N ASP A 77 -0.95 5.37 1.02
CA ASP A 77 -1.32 4.03 1.47
C ASP A 77 -1.92 4.07 2.91
N HIS A 78 -3.09 3.47 3.14
CA HIS A 78 -3.77 3.47 4.45
C HIS A 78 -3.36 2.31 5.36
N GLU A 79 -3.82 1.09 5.06
CA GLU A 79 -3.70 -0.06 5.99
C GLU A 79 -2.25 -0.37 6.39
N SER A 80 -1.31 -0.23 5.45
CA SER A 80 0.10 -0.44 5.76
C SER A 80 0.64 0.62 6.74
N PHE A 81 0.13 1.86 6.73
CA PHE A 81 0.51 2.88 7.70
C PHE A 81 -0.11 2.60 9.07
N PHE A 82 -1.37 2.18 9.14
CA PHE A 82 -2.03 1.85 10.42
C PHE A 82 -1.28 0.78 11.22
N VAL A 83 -0.64 -0.16 10.52
CA VAL A 83 0.14 -1.24 11.13
C VAL A 83 1.63 -0.89 11.25
N ASN A 84 2.26 -0.44 10.17
CA ASN A 84 3.70 -0.17 10.16
C ASN A 84 4.07 1.16 10.83
N GLN A 85 3.13 2.07 11.02
CA GLN A 85 3.27 3.38 11.70
C GLN A 85 4.23 4.37 11.03
N THR A 86 4.88 3.95 9.95
CA THR A 86 5.72 4.78 9.09
C THR A 86 5.86 4.12 7.72
N HIS A 87 6.01 4.95 6.69
CA HIS A 87 6.43 4.51 5.36
C HIS A 87 7.86 4.89 4.99
N ARG A 88 8.66 5.43 5.92
CA ARG A 88 10.04 5.85 5.64
C ARG A 88 10.93 4.73 5.07
N HIS A 89 10.66 3.48 5.45
CA HIS A 89 11.36 2.29 4.95
C HIS A 89 10.43 1.30 4.25
N TYR A 90 9.27 1.78 3.79
CA TYR A 90 8.28 0.99 3.11
C TYR A 90 8.37 1.20 1.60
N LEU A 91 8.04 0.17 0.83
CA LEU A 91 7.98 0.21 -0.62
C LEU A 91 6.76 -0.57 -1.09
N ASN A 92 5.99 0.05 -1.97
CA ASN A 92 5.07 -0.64 -2.84
C ASN A 92 5.79 -0.99 -4.15
N VAL A 93 5.84 -2.27 -4.49
CA VAL A 93 6.32 -2.73 -5.80
C VAL A 93 5.10 -3.03 -6.66
N TYR A 94 4.74 -2.07 -7.51
CA TYR A 94 3.58 -2.13 -8.38
C TYR A 94 3.96 -2.71 -9.75
N LEU A 95 3.36 -3.84 -10.11
CA LEU A 95 3.73 -4.68 -11.24
C LEU A 95 2.49 -4.92 -12.12
N PRO A 96 2.29 -4.18 -13.22
CA PRO A 96 1.24 -4.52 -14.18
C PRO A 96 1.45 -5.92 -14.74
N VAL A 97 0.43 -6.78 -14.62
CA VAL A 97 0.44 -8.15 -15.17
C VAL A 97 -0.47 -8.26 -16.39
N ARG A 98 -1.48 -7.39 -16.47
CA ARG A 98 -2.30 -7.16 -17.65
C ARG A 98 -2.34 -5.67 -17.95
N LYS A 99 -1.88 -5.29 -19.15
CA LYS A 99 -1.75 -3.90 -19.59
C LYS A 99 -2.01 -3.78 -21.09
N PRO A 100 -3.27 -3.55 -21.52
CA PRO A 100 -3.58 -3.48 -22.95
C PRO A 100 -2.96 -2.28 -23.67
N ASP A 101 -2.89 -1.14 -22.99
CA ASP A 101 -2.37 0.11 -23.53
C ASP A 101 -1.39 0.72 -22.51
N PRO A 102 -0.09 0.86 -22.83
CA PRO A 102 0.89 1.47 -21.93
C PRO A 102 0.59 2.92 -21.50
N ALA A 103 -0.18 3.68 -22.28
CA ALA A 103 -0.44 5.10 -22.02
C ALA A 103 -1.69 5.38 -21.16
N ARG A 104 -2.46 4.35 -20.81
CA ARG A 104 -3.76 4.48 -20.12
C ARG A 104 -3.80 3.79 -18.77
N SER A 105 -4.68 4.20 -17.86
CA SER A 105 -4.92 3.49 -16.59
C SER A 105 -3.65 3.19 -15.77
N ASN A 106 -2.61 4.03 -15.89
CA ASN A 106 -1.39 3.94 -15.10
C ASN A 106 -1.65 4.43 -13.66
N LEU A 107 -0.61 4.41 -12.83
CA LEU A 107 -0.61 5.16 -11.57
C LEU A 107 -0.01 6.53 -11.81
N SER A 108 -0.77 7.57 -11.49
CA SER A 108 -0.25 8.92 -11.31
C SER A 108 0.29 9.02 -9.89
N VAL A 109 1.50 9.56 -9.75
CA VAL A 109 2.21 9.69 -8.47
C VAL A 109 2.72 11.12 -8.35
N VAL A 110 2.65 11.70 -7.16
CA VAL A 110 3.34 12.95 -6.86
C VAL A 110 4.73 12.62 -6.28
N PRO A 111 5.82 12.90 -7.00
CA PRO A 111 7.16 12.69 -6.46
C PRO A 111 7.41 13.51 -5.20
N ALA A 112 8.16 12.95 -4.25
CA ALA A 112 8.49 13.63 -3.00
C ALA A 112 9.17 14.99 -3.22
N ASP A 113 10.11 15.06 -4.16
CA ASP A 113 10.85 16.28 -4.47
C ASP A 113 9.92 17.38 -5.03
N ASN A 114 8.99 17.00 -5.91
CA ASN A 114 8.00 17.92 -6.48
C ASN A 114 7.07 18.45 -5.38
N PHE A 115 6.56 17.57 -4.49
CA PHE A 115 5.72 17.99 -3.37
C PHE A 115 6.49 18.90 -2.40
N ALA A 116 7.71 18.51 -2.03
CA ALA A 116 8.55 19.26 -1.10
C ALA A 116 8.91 20.65 -1.63
N ALA A 117 9.10 20.80 -2.94
CA ALA A 117 9.32 22.08 -3.59
C ALA A 117 8.07 22.96 -3.61
N ALA A 118 6.90 22.38 -3.90
CA ALA A 118 5.64 23.11 -4.00
C ALA A 118 5.05 23.51 -2.64
N ALA A 119 5.12 22.63 -1.63
CA ALA A 119 4.52 22.82 -0.31
C ALA A 119 5.42 22.25 0.82
N PRO A 120 6.59 22.87 1.10
CA PRO A 120 7.58 22.33 2.03
C PRO A 120 7.04 22.11 3.45
N GLU A 121 6.21 23.02 3.95
CA GLU A 121 5.64 22.92 5.30
C GLU A 121 4.62 21.77 5.42
N LEU A 122 3.86 21.49 4.37
CA LEU A 122 2.95 20.34 4.33
C LEU A 122 3.74 19.06 4.18
N TRP A 123 4.76 19.04 3.31
CA TRP A 123 5.62 17.87 3.15
C TRP A 123 6.27 17.47 4.48
N ALA A 124 6.78 18.43 5.25
CA ALA A 124 7.37 18.18 6.57
C ALA A 124 6.39 17.49 7.55
N LYS A 125 5.08 17.69 7.38
CA LYS A 125 4.04 17.00 8.17
C LYS A 125 3.72 15.60 7.65
N LEU A 126 4.01 15.32 6.39
CA LEU A 126 3.63 14.09 5.67
C LEU A 126 4.77 13.10 5.48
N GLU A 127 6.02 13.56 5.45
CA GLU A 127 7.17 12.72 5.14
C GLU A 127 7.27 11.52 6.10
N GLY A 128 7.28 10.33 5.51
CA GLY A 128 7.37 9.06 6.22
C GLY A 128 6.08 8.66 6.93
N ARG A 129 4.98 9.39 6.76
CA ARG A 129 3.65 9.03 7.29
C ARG A 129 2.88 8.15 6.30
N GLY A 130 1.57 8.31 6.20
CA GLY A 130 0.65 7.56 5.37
C GLY A 130 -0.79 7.87 5.78
N ALA A 131 -1.76 7.16 5.21
CA ALA A 131 -3.19 7.34 5.50
C ALA A 131 -3.66 8.80 5.42
N ALA A 132 -3.39 9.46 4.30
CA ALA A 132 -3.91 10.78 3.99
C ALA A 132 -4.62 10.76 2.63
N THR A 133 -5.68 11.54 2.50
CA THR A 133 -6.44 11.70 1.25
C THR A 133 -6.57 13.17 0.93
N VAL A 134 -6.40 13.55 -0.34
CA VAL A 134 -6.76 14.90 -0.79
C VAL A 134 -8.25 14.98 -1.04
N ARG A 135 -8.88 15.96 -0.41
CA ARG A 135 -10.30 16.26 -0.52
C ARG A 135 -10.49 17.58 -1.24
N GLU A 136 -11.56 17.66 -2.03
CA GLU A 136 -11.97 18.88 -2.72
C GLU A 136 -13.42 19.19 -2.33
N GLU A 137 -13.63 20.37 -1.76
CA GLU A 137 -14.94 20.87 -1.32
C GLU A 137 -15.16 22.27 -1.91
N GLY A 138 -15.94 22.35 -2.98
CA GLY A 138 -16.10 23.58 -3.74
C GLY A 138 -14.77 24.05 -4.32
N THR A 139 -14.28 25.22 -3.90
CA THR A 139 -12.97 25.75 -4.31
C THR A 139 -11.84 25.38 -3.35
N ARG A 140 -12.14 24.72 -2.23
CA ARG A 140 -11.15 24.37 -1.23
C ARG A 140 -10.57 22.99 -1.53
N ARG A 141 -9.24 22.89 -1.54
CA ARG A 141 -8.52 21.62 -1.54
C ARG A 141 -7.77 21.47 -0.23
N PHE A 142 -7.84 20.30 0.39
CA PHE A 142 -7.14 20.04 1.64
C PHE A 142 -6.74 18.59 1.79
N ILE A 143 -5.82 18.32 2.71
CA ILE A 143 -5.33 17.00 3.02
C ILE A 143 -5.98 16.53 4.32
N SER A 144 -6.82 15.50 4.22
CA SER A 144 -7.43 14.80 5.35
C SER A 144 -6.42 13.86 6.01
N ASP A 145 -6.46 13.80 7.35
CA ASP A 145 -5.74 12.80 8.13
C ASP A 145 -6.65 11.60 8.41
N ASP A 146 -6.50 10.54 7.62
CA ASP A 146 -7.36 9.35 7.71
C ASP A 146 -6.89 8.34 8.77
N TRP A 147 -5.95 8.75 9.65
CA TRP A 147 -5.51 7.97 10.81
C TRP A 147 -6.04 8.53 12.13
N ARG A 148 -5.89 9.84 12.36
CA ARG A 148 -6.36 10.51 13.60
C ARG A 148 -7.57 11.42 13.40
N GLY A 149 -8.00 11.60 12.15
CA GLY A 149 -9.07 12.52 11.79
C GLY A 149 -8.61 13.97 11.69
N GLY A 150 -9.44 14.78 11.05
CA GLY A 150 -9.19 16.20 10.84
C GLY A 150 -8.32 16.49 9.62
N GLU A 151 -7.74 17.69 9.59
CA GLU A 151 -7.02 18.24 8.45
C GLU A 151 -5.55 18.44 8.76
N ILE A 152 -4.68 18.02 7.83
CA ILE A 152 -3.23 18.24 7.90
C ILE A 152 -2.87 19.64 7.39
N GLY A 153 -3.57 20.08 6.34
CA GLY A 153 -3.54 21.45 5.83
C GLY A 153 -4.20 21.60 4.46
N ALA A 154 -4.35 22.85 4.02
CA ALA A 154 -4.94 23.22 2.73
C ALA A 154 -3.90 23.23 1.60
N LEU A 155 -4.34 22.94 0.38
CA LEU A 155 -3.55 23.05 -0.85
C LEU A 155 -4.12 24.20 -1.70
N ASP A 156 -3.23 25.03 -2.26
CA ASP A 156 -3.54 26.12 -3.18
C ASP A 156 -3.32 25.74 -4.65
N PHE A 157 -2.82 24.54 -4.93
CA PHE A 157 -2.62 23.97 -6.27
C PHE A 157 -3.21 22.57 -6.38
N ALA A 158 -3.46 22.09 -7.59
CA ALA A 158 -3.92 20.72 -7.84
C ALA A 158 -2.73 19.76 -7.87
N LEU A 159 -2.84 18.59 -7.24
CA LEU A 159 -1.75 17.61 -7.26
C LEU A 159 -1.37 17.18 -8.68
N ASP A 160 -2.32 17.23 -9.63
CA ASP A 160 -2.08 16.99 -11.05
C ASP A 160 -1.04 17.94 -11.67
N GLU A 161 -0.84 19.15 -11.12
CA GLU A 161 0.16 20.12 -11.61
C GLU A 161 1.59 19.70 -11.30
N ILE A 162 1.78 18.81 -10.31
CA ILE A 162 3.09 18.34 -9.84
C ILE A 162 3.25 16.82 -9.90
N ALA A 163 2.25 16.14 -10.47
CA ALA A 163 2.21 14.70 -10.63
C ALA A 163 2.95 14.22 -11.88
N GLU A 164 3.43 12.99 -11.82
CA GLU A 164 3.98 12.27 -12.95
C GLU A 164 3.20 10.97 -13.15
N THR A 165 3.01 10.58 -14.41
CA THR A 165 2.31 9.35 -14.78
C THR A 165 3.20 8.54 -15.73
N PRO A 166 4.09 7.68 -15.20
CA PRO A 166 4.95 6.86 -16.04
C PRO A 166 4.11 5.87 -16.84
N GLU A 167 4.43 5.74 -18.12
CA GLU A 167 3.86 4.70 -18.98
C GLU A 167 4.51 3.35 -18.64
N LEU A 168 3.68 2.36 -18.32
CA LEU A 168 4.15 1.03 -17.92
C LEU A 168 3.61 -0.02 -18.90
N ALA A 169 4.45 -0.98 -19.26
CA ALA A 169 4.02 -2.21 -19.93
C ALA A 169 3.80 -3.34 -18.90
N ALA A 170 3.17 -4.43 -19.36
CA ALA A 170 3.08 -5.64 -18.55
C ALA A 170 4.47 -6.20 -18.25
N GLY A 171 4.76 -6.44 -16.97
CA GLY A 171 6.06 -6.91 -16.50
C GLY A 171 7.03 -5.81 -16.07
N ASP A 172 6.72 -4.53 -16.31
CA ASP A 172 7.46 -3.42 -15.71
C ASP A 172 7.19 -3.35 -14.20
N ALA A 173 8.01 -2.57 -13.50
CA ALA A 173 7.87 -2.32 -12.07
C ALA A 173 7.92 -0.82 -11.79
N LEU A 174 6.88 -0.30 -11.15
CA LEU A 174 6.88 1.01 -10.54
C LEU A 174 7.13 0.84 -9.04
N LEU A 175 8.15 1.55 -8.53
CA LEU A 175 8.51 1.53 -7.13
C LEU A 175 8.10 2.86 -6.51
N LEU A 176 7.29 2.81 -5.46
CA LEU A 176 6.85 3.99 -4.75
C LEU A 176 6.82 3.78 -3.24
N ARG A 177 7.15 4.83 -2.49
CA ARG A 177 6.99 4.86 -1.04
C ARG A 177 5.51 5.06 -0.72
N GLY A 178 5.05 4.53 0.41
CA GLY A 178 3.61 4.51 0.75
C GLY A 178 3.03 5.89 1.12
N ASP A 179 3.89 6.83 1.47
CA ASP A 179 3.55 8.23 1.79
C ASP A 179 3.56 9.14 0.57
N LEU A 180 3.77 8.61 -0.64
CA LEU A 180 3.57 9.38 -1.85
C LEU A 180 2.09 9.39 -2.21
N PHE A 181 1.56 10.57 -2.51
CA PHE A 181 0.22 10.67 -3.08
C PHE A 181 0.20 9.99 -4.44
N HIS A 182 -0.75 9.10 -4.61
CA HIS A 182 -0.97 8.40 -5.87
C HIS A 182 -2.45 8.18 -6.12
N ARG A 183 -2.79 7.98 -7.39
CA ARG A 183 -4.12 7.57 -7.85
C ARG A 183 -4.02 6.82 -9.16
N THR A 184 -5.07 6.11 -9.51
CA THR A 184 -5.20 5.60 -10.89
C THR A 184 -5.43 6.80 -11.82
N GLN A 185 -4.70 6.84 -12.94
CA GLN A 185 -4.78 7.88 -13.98
C GLN A 185 -6.22 7.98 -14.54
N ASP A 186 -6.75 6.84 -14.98
CA ASP A 186 -8.09 6.65 -15.54
C ASP A 186 -8.52 5.18 -15.42
N ALA A 187 -9.78 4.87 -15.74
CA ALA A 187 -10.33 3.52 -15.73
C ALA A 187 -10.64 2.98 -17.15
N SER A 188 -9.89 3.41 -18.18
CA SER A 188 -10.25 3.15 -19.58
C SER A 188 -9.83 1.77 -20.13
N THR A 189 -9.13 0.96 -19.34
CA THR A 189 -8.64 -0.38 -19.74
C THR A 189 -8.91 -1.42 -18.67
N ASP A 190 -8.83 -2.71 -19.01
CA ASP A 190 -8.99 -3.83 -18.06
C ASP A 190 -7.71 -4.14 -17.26
N ARG A 191 -6.91 -3.10 -16.97
CA ARG A 191 -5.60 -3.24 -16.31
C ARG A 191 -5.69 -4.00 -14.99
N VAL A 192 -4.82 -5.01 -14.85
CA VAL A 192 -4.56 -5.75 -13.61
C VAL A 192 -3.11 -5.54 -13.22
N ALA A 193 -2.87 -5.17 -11.96
CA ALA A 193 -1.53 -5.02 -11.41
C ALA A 193 -1.40 -5.78 -10.08
N LEU A 194 -0.28 -6.44 -9.91
CA LEU A 194 0.15 -7.01 -8.65
C LEU A 194 0.88 -5.93 -7.84
N SER A 195 0.43 -5.70 -6.63
CA SER A 195 1.10 -4.82 -5.67
C SER A 195 1.72 -5.66 -4.57
N VAL A 196 3.06 -5.70 -4.50
CA VAL A 196 3.79 -6.39 -3.43
C VAL A 196 4.32 -5.38 -2.42
N ARG A 197 3.98 -5.59 -1.15
CA ARG A 197 4.41 -4.68 -0.08
C ARG A 197 5.76 -5.14 0.48
N VAL A 198 6.68 -4.20 0.66
CA VAL A 198 7.96 -4.40 1.32
C VAL A 198 8.09 -3.41 2.46
N SER A 199 8.50 -3.86 3.64
CA SER A 199 8.71 -2.99 4.80
C SER A 199 10.13 -3.10 5.33
N GLY A 200 10.61 -2.03 5.95
CA GLY A 200 11.62 -2.12 7.01
C GLY A 200 10.90 -2.61 8.26
N ASP A 201 11.39 -3.67 8.89
CA ASP A 201 10.68 -4.37 9.98
C ASP A 201 11.34 -4.27 11.35
N THR A 202 12.39 -3.47 11.47
CA THR A 202 13.20 -3.36 12.70
C THR A 202 12.83 -2.17 13.58
N HIS A 203 12.02 -1.23 13.08
CA HIS A 203 11.56 -0.11 13.90
C HIS A 203 10.48 -0.55 14.89
N THR A 204 10.41 0.17 16.00
CA THR A 204 9.39 -0.03 17.03
C THR A 204 8.04 0.50 16.56
N VAL A 205 7.00 -0.28 16.80
CA VAL A 205 5.60 0.10 16.64
C VAL A 205 4.91 0.08 18.01
N THR A 206 3.94 0.96 18.17
CA THR A 206 3.29 1.23 19.47
C THR A 206 1.80 0.93 19.43
N ARG A 207 1.27 0.45 20.55
CA ARG A 207 -0.17 0.25 20.73
C ARG A 207 -0.93 1.57 20.63
N SER A 208 -0.38 2.66 21.15
CA SER A 208 -1.06 3.97 21.14
C SER A 208 -1.34 4.47 19.73
N HIS A 209 -0.37 4.36 18.81
CA HIS A 209 -0.57 4.68 17.40
C HIS A 209 -1.59 3.73 16.75
N PHE A 210 -1.48 2.42 17.03
CA PHE A 210 -2.41 1.42 16.51
C PHE A 210 -3.85 1.67 17.00
N LYS A 211 -4.03 2.19 18.21
CA LYS A 211 -5.33 2.49 18.82
C LYS A 211 -5.89 3.87 18.51
N THR A 212 -5.07 4.80 18.02
CA THR A 212 -5.58 6.07 17.47
C THR A 212 -6.52 5.76 16.33
N SER A 213 -7.70 6.38 16.30
CA SER A 213 -8.69 6.11 15.27
C SER A 213 -9.49 7.34 14.88
N CYS A 214 -10.15 7.20 13.74
CA CYS A 214 -11.14 8.11 13.19
C CYS A 214 -12.12 7.28 12.35
N GLU A 215 -13.18 7.90 11.85
CA GLU A 215 -14.22 7.23 11.05
C GLU A 215 -13.64 6.40 9.89
N VAL A 216 -12.65 6.94 9.17
CA VAL A 216 -12.03 6.24 8.03
C VAL A 216 -11.28 5.00 8.51
N LYS A 217 -10.46 5.11 9.56
CA LYS A 217 -9.72 3.96 10.09
C LYS A 217 -10.67 2.93 10.72
N ASP A 218 -11.71 3.35 11.43
CA ASP A 218 -12.73 2.46 12.01
C ASP A 218 -13.46 1.64 10.93
N TRP A 219 -13.68 2.24 9.77
CA TRP A 219 -14.19 1.51 8.62
C TRP A 219 -13.21 0.42 8.17
N PHE A 220 -11.91 0.71 7.99
CA PHE A 220 -10.90 -0.31 7.64
C PHE A 220 -10.79 -1.43 8.69
N LEU A 221 -10.82 -1.06 9.97
CA LEU A 221 -10.83 -2.00 11.10
C LEU A 221 -11.98 -3.00 10.97
N THR A 222 -13.17 -2.53 10.60
CA THR A 222 -14.36 -3.37 10.40
C THR A 222 -14.23 -4.27 9.18
N GLN A 223 -13.73 -3.75 8.06
CA GLN A 223 -13.64 -4.49 6.80
C GLN A 223 -12.56 -5.58 6.78
N ASN A 224 -11.59 -5.53 7.69
CA ASN A 224 -10.51 -6.51 7.81
C ASN A 224 -10.31 -6.96 9.27
N ALA A 225 -11.43 -7.12 9.99
CA ALA A 225 -11.45 -7.44 11.42
C ALA A 225 -10.50 -8.59 11.81
N PRO A 226 -10.39 -9.72 11.08
CA PRO A 226 -9.49 -10.81 11.45
C PRO A 226 -8.01 -10.41 11.53
N MET A 227 -7.57 -9.47 10.69
CA MET A 227 -6.19 -8.95 10.76
C MET A 227 -6.02 -8.04 11.98
N TYR A 228 -6.93 -7.10 12.16
CA TYR A 228 -6.84 -6.11 13.24
C TYR A 228 -7.03 -6.71 14.63
N GLU A 229 -7.88 -7.73 14.78
CA GLU A 229 -8.06 -8.48 16.03
C GLU A 229 -6.80 -9.27 16.41
N ALA A 230 -6.12 -9.89 15.43
CA ALA A 230 -4.86 -10.57 15.68
C ALA A 230 -3.77 -9.59 16.14
N ILE A 231 -3.68 -8.42 15.49
CA ILE A 231 -2.75 -7.35 15.88
C ILE A 231 -3.10 -6.81 17.28
N ASP A 232 -4.38 -6.57 17.56
CA ASP A 232 -4.84 -6.12 18.87
C ASP A 232 -4.47 -7.12 19.96
N SER A 233 -4.64 -8.41 19.71
CA SER A 233 -4.27 -9.48 20.64
C SER A 233 -2.78 -9.40 21.01
N VAL A 234 -1.89 -9.21 20.04
CA VAL A 234 -0.45 -9.03 20.31
C VAL A 234 -0.19 -7.79 21.17
N PHE A 235 -0.88 -6.67 20.89
CA PHE A 235 -0.74 -5.45 21.67
C PHE A 235 -1.37 -5.51 23.07
N ARG A 236 -2.15 -6.55 23.43
CA ARG A 236 -2.60 -6.74 24.82
C ARG A 236 -1.46 -7.14 25.74
N ASP A 237 -0.44 -7.80 25.20
CA ASP A 237 0.71 -8.31 25.96
C ASP A 237 1.95 -7.41 25.87
N ALA A 238 1.97 -6.44 24.95
CA ALA A 238 3.09 -5.51 24.76
C ALA A 238 2.59 -4.16 24.25
N ASP A 239 2.93 -3.06 24.91
CA ASP A 239 2.55 -1.71 24.45
C ASP A 239 3.46 -1.19 23.31
N GLU A 240 4.65 -1.75 23.17
CA GLU A 240 5.57 -1.49 22.07
C GLU A 240 6.41 -2.74 21.75
N LEU A 241 6.76 -2.91 20.48
CA LEU A 241 7.56 -4.03 19.99
C LEU A 241 8.11 -3.72 18.58
N PRO A 242 9.17 -4.39 18.12
CA PRO A 242 9.58 -4.31 16.71
C PRO A 242 8.46 -4.73 15.77
N LEU A 243 8.33 -4.05 14.62
CA LEU A 243 7.31 -4.39 13.61
C LEU A 243 7.40 -5.87 13.19
N ARG A 244 8.61 -6.43 13.07
CA ARG A 244 8.83 -7.85 12.79
C ARG A 244 8.05 -8.75 13.74
N ASP A 245 8.22 -8.53 15.04
CA ASP A 245 7.64 -9.36 16.08
C ASP A 245 6.11 -9.23 16.09
N LEU A 246 5.60 -8.02 15.84
CA LEU A 246 4.16 -7.80 15.66
C LEU A 246 3.61 -8.63 14.51
N LEU A 247 4.22 -8.52 13.33
CA LEU A 247 3.74 -9.20 12.12
C LEU A 247 3.83 -10.73 12.23
N GLU A 248 4.90 -11.26 12.84
CA GLU A 248 5.07 -12.70 13.05
C GLU A 248 4.03 -13.28 14.01
N ARG A 249 3.82 -12.62 15.16
CA ARG A 249 2.84 -13.07 16.16
C ARG A 249 1.41 -12.94 15.64
N ALA A 250 1.08 -11.83 14.97
CA ALA A 250 -0.24 -11.64 14.38
C ALA A 250 -0.51 -12.66 13.25
N PHE A 251 0.49 -12.96 12.42
CA PHE A 251 0.36 -14.00 11.39
C PHE A 251 0.10 -15.38 12.00
N ALA A 252 0.86 -15.76 13.02
CA ALA A 252 0.69 -17.04 13.72
C ALA A 252 -0.73 -17.20 14.30
N LEU A 253 -1.27 -16.16 14.93
CA LEU A 253 -2.65 -16.15 15.45
C LEU A 253 -3.69 -16.37 14.34
N ARG A 254 -3.51 -15.72 13.18
CA ARG A 254 -4.42 -15.89 12.04
C ARG A 254 -4.38 -17.29 11.46
N THR A 255 -3.20 -17.89 11.36
CA THR A 255 -3.05 -19.26 10.84
C THR A 255 -3.66 -20.29 11.79
N ALA A 256 -3.50 -20.10 13.11
CA ALA A 256 -4.14 -20.97 14.11
C ALA A 256 -5.68 -20.91 14.00
N ALA A 257 -6.26 -19.72 13.97
CA ALA A 257 -7.71 -19.54 13.88
C ALA A 257 -8.32 -20.12 12.58
N ALA A 258 -7.59 -20.04 11.46
CA ALA A 258 -8.01 -20.65 10.20
C ALA A 258 -7.99 -22.18 10.24
N THR A 259 -7.10 -22.78 11.03
CA THR A 259 -6.99 -24.24 11.17
C THR A 259 -8.08 -24.80 12.10
N GLU A 260 -8.53 -24.03 13.09
CA GLU A 260 -9.62 -24.41 14.00
C GLU A 260 -11.02 -24.31 13.35
N SER A 261 -11.13 -23.55 12.26
CA SER A 261 -12.39 -23.32 11.54
C SER A 261 -12.60 -24.25 10.33
N ALA A 262 -11.65 -25.14 10.03
CA ALA A 262 -11.65 -26.07 8.90
C ALA A 262 -11.88 -27.52 9.35
#